data_AF-A0A2T6FRV7-F1
#
_entry.id   AF-A0A2T6FRV7-F1
#
_cell.length_a   1.000
_cell.length_b   1.000
_cell.length_c   1.000
_cell.angle_alpha   90.00
_cell.angle_beta   90.00
_cell.angle_gamma   90.00
#
_symmetry.space_group_name_H-M   'P 1'
#
loop_
_entity.id
_entity.type
_entity.pdbx_description
1 polymer ?
#
loop_
_entity_poly.entity_id
_entity_poly.type
_entity_poly.pdbx_seq_one_letter_code
_entity_poly.pdbx_strand_id
1 'polypeptide(L)'
;MVSSWSILFMITTAVLSIGVPVALFIVYYRKERFSLKAFGIGILVFILFSQVLEKLLHVYILQGNPYTASLMSRNPLALATYGALAAGIFEEAGRYIVFRFWLKRNQERKDGIALGLGHGGIEAVLIGVLGSVQSLYMSLLINAGQFDKLLASGAPSEPLLAVKSLLLTTPASHFALGGIERVAALLIQIAMSLIVLYAVRSRKLLYLAYAIGIHALIDFLPGLSQGMKLNIWLLEAVVAAFGLAALAFILKSKAWLK
;
A
#
# COMPACT_ATOMS: atom_id res chain seq x y z
N MET A 1 -10.86 -11.78 -25.52
CA MET A 1 -11.32 -12.32 -24.22
C MET A 1 -10.16 -12.26 -23.24
N VAL A 2 -10.44 -12.02 -21.97
CA VAL A 2 -9.46 -12.08 -20.88
C VAL A 2 -9.12 -13.56 -20.62
N SER A 3 -7.82 -13.87 -20.53
CA SER A 3 -7.37 -15.26 -20.38
C SER A 3 -7.77 -15.85 -19.02
N SER A 4 -8.00 -17.16 -18.97
CA SER A 4 -8.27 -17.88 -17.71
C SER A 4 -7.11 -17.76 -16.72
N TRP A 5 -5.87 -17.64 -17.21
CA TRP A 5 -4.69 -17.38 -16.38
C TRP A 5 -4.74 -16.02 -15.69
N SER A 6 -5.15 -14.97 -16.42
CA SER A 6 -5.33 -13.63 -15.83
C SER A 6 -6.38 -13.67 -14.72
N ILE A 7 -7.51 -14.34 -14.95
CA ILE A 7 -8.58 -14.50 -13.95
C ILE A 7 -8.06 -15.25 -12.72
N LEU A 8 -7.38 -16.37 -12.90
CA LEU A 8 -6.80 -17.15 -11.81
C LEU A 8 -5.83 -16.31 -10.97
N PHE A 9 -4.96 -15.53 -11.60
CA PHE A 9 -3.99 -14.70 -10.91
C PHE A 9 -4.61 -13.51 -10.19
N MET A 10 -5.66 -12.88 -10.74
CA MET A 10 -6.41 -11.86 -10.01
C MET A 10 -7.10 -12.44 -8.76
N ILE A 11 -7.67 -13.65 -8.84
CA ILE A 11 -8.23 -14.35 -7.67
C ILE A 11 -7.14 -14.62 -6.65
N THR A 12 -6.00 -15.14 -7.10
CA THR A 12 -4.85 -15.45 -6.24
C THR A 12 -4.37 -14.19 -5.51
N THR A 13 -4.23 -13.07 -6.22
CA THR A 13 -3.84 -11.78 -5.63
C THR A 13 -4.86 -11.28 -4.61
N ALA A 14 -6.17 -11.39 -4.90
CA ALA A 14 -7.21 -11.04 -3.93
C ALA A 14 -7.11 -11.90 -2.66
N VAL A 15 -6.94 -13.21 -2.83
CA VAL A 15 -6.81 -14.17 -1.71
C VAL A 15 -5.55 -13.90 -0.90
N LEU A 16 -4.40 -13.62 -1.52
CA LEU A 16 -3.18 -13.28 -0.79
C LEU A 16 -3.32 -11.95 -0.02
N SER A 17 -3.94 -10.95 -0.64
CA SER A 17 -4.10 -9.61 -0.07
C SER A 17 -4.98 -9.58 1.18
N ILE A 18 -5.90 -10.54 1.35
CA ILE A 18 -6.69 -10.69 2.58
C ILE A 18 -6.18 -11.82 3.48
N GLY A 19 -5.77 -12.94 2.89
CA GLY A 19 -5.40 -14.16 3.60
C GLY A 19 -4.13 -13.99 4.42
N VAL A 20 -3.12 -13.30 3.89
CA VAL A 20 -1.85 -13.09 4.60
C VAL A 20 -2.03 -12.18 5.82
N PRO A 21 -2.65 -10.98 5.73
CA PRO A 21 -2.94 -10.17 6.91
C PRO A 21 -3.78 -10.90 7.96
N VAL A 22 -4.83 -11.64 7.54
CA VAL A 22 -5.70 -12.39 8.47
C VAL A 22 -4.93 -13.52 9.16
N ALA A 23 -4.13 -14.29 8.42
CA ALA A 23 -3.31 -15.34 8.98
C ALA A 23 -2.29 -14.78 9.98
N LEU A 24 -1.60 -13.69 9.63
CA LEU A 24 -0.66 -13.01 10.53
C LEU A 24 -1.36 -12.49 11.78
N PHE A 25 -2.54 -11.89 11.65
CA PHE A 25 -3.34 -11.45 12.79
C PHE A 25 -3.64 -12.63 13.73
N ILE A 26 -4.20 -13.72 13.21
CA ILE A 26 -4.61 -14.87 14.02
C ILE A 26 -3.39 -15.51 14.71
N VAL A 27 -2.35 -15.82 13.94
CA VAL A 27 -1.15 -16.50 14.45
C VAL A 27 -0.43 -15.64 15.47
N TYR A 28 -0.20 -14.36 15.16
CA TYR A 28 0.53 -13.47 16.06
C TYR A 28 -0.28 -13.12 17.31
N TYR A 29 -1.60 -12.93 17.20
CA TYR A 29 -2.45 -12.66 18.35
C TYR A 29 -2.51 -13.86 19.30
N ARG A 30 -2.60 -15.09 18.78
CA ARG A 30 -2.57 -16.31 19.60
C ARG A 30 -1.27 -16.47 20.36
N LYS A 31 -0.13 -16.03 19.80
CA LYS A 31 1.20 -16.18 20.39
C LYS A 31 1.55 -15.07 21.39
N GLU A 32 1.38 -13.80 21.02
CA GLU A 32 1.90 -12.66 21.79
C GLU A 32 0.81 -11.85 22.49
N ARG A 33 -0.48 -12.11 22.20
CA ARG A 33 -1.63 -11.39 22.77
C ARG A 33 -1.44 -9.87 22.72
N PHE A 34 -1.13 -9.36 21.52
CA PHE A 34 -0.91 -7.93 21.29
C PHE A 34 -2.18 -7.09 21.53
N SER A 35 -2.02 -5.77 21.68
CA SER A 35 -3.14 -4.85 21.87
C SER A 35 -4.01 -4.71 20.62
N LEU A 36 -5.27 -5.17 20.71
CA LEU A 36 -6.27 -4.94 19.64
C LEU A 36 -6.52 -3.44 19.39
N LYS A 37 -6.32 -2.60 20.42
CA LYS A 37 -6.36 -1.15 20.28
C LYS A 37 -5.26 -0.65 19.36
N ALA A 38 -4.03 -1.18 19.47
CA ALA A 38 -2.92 -0.79 18.59
C ALA A 38 -3.21 -1.19 17.13
N PHE A 39 -3.73 -2.40 16.91
CA PHE A 39 -4.18 -2.86 15.58
C PHE A 39 -5.27 -1.95 14.98
N GLY A 40 -6.34 -1.67 15.74
CA GLY A 40 -7.42 -0.78 15.27
C GLY A 40 -6.95 0.65 15.00
N ILE A 41 -6.02 1.16 15.82
CA ILE A 41 -5.39 2.47 15.57
C ILE A 41 -4.54 2.45 14.29
N GLY A 42 -3.86 1.34 13.98
CA GLY A 42 -3.14 1.19 12.71
C GLY A 42 -4.05 1.31 11.49
N ILE A 43 -5.23 0.69 11.54
CA ILE A 43 -6.26 0.85 10.50
C ILE A 43 -6.67 2.32 10.37
N LEU A 44 -6.93 2.98 11.52
CA LEU A 44 -7.32 4.38 11.54
C LEU A 44 -6.23 5.29 10.99
N VAL A 45 -4.94 5.02 11.25
CA VAL A 45 -3.83 5.80 10.69
C VAL A 45 -3.85 5.75 9.18
N PHE A 46 -3.96 4.56 8.57
CA PHE A 46 -4.05 4.46 7.11
C PHE A 46 -5.24 5.25 6.56
N ILE A 47 -6.44 5.04 7.12
CA ILE A 47 -7.66 5.70 6.64
C ILE A 47 -7.55 7.22 6.77
N LEU A 48 -7.15 7.73 7.93
CA LEU A 48 -7.15 9.16 8.18
C LEU A 48 -5.96 9.85 7.51
N PHE A 49 -4.74 9.35 7.70
CA PHE A 49 -3.54 10.06 7.24
C PHE A 49 -3.29 9.85 5.75
N SER A 50 -3.40 8.62 5.24
CA SER A 50 -3.22 8.37 3.81
C SER A 50 -4.52 8.62 3.03
N GLN A 51 -5.61 7.93 3.38
CA GLN A 51 -6.79 7.97 2.51
C GLN A 51 -7.60 9.27 2.58
N VAL A 52 -7.41 10.10 3.62
CA VAL A 52 -8.08 11.41 3.73
C VAL A 52 -7.08 12.56 3.61
N LEU A 53 -6.16 12.73 4.57
CA LEU A 53 -5.33 13.94 4.64
C LEU A 53 -4.33 14.05 3.47
N GLU A 54 -3.61 12.97 3.16
CA GLU A 54 -2.71 12.91 2.00
C GLU A 54 -3.48 13.13 0.69
N LYS A 55 -4.64 12.48 0.51
CA LYS A 55 -5.47 12.68 -0.69
C LYS A 55 -5.99 14.11 -0.82
N LEU A 56 -6.35 14.79 0.27
CA LEU A 56 -6.71 16.21 0.23
C LEU A 56 -5.54 17.06 -0.25
N LEU A 57 -4.31 16.75 0.19
CA LEU A 57 -3.11 17.40 -0.35
C LEU A 57 -2.96 17.12 -1.85
N HIS A 58 -3.15 15.88 -2.30
CA HIS A 58 -3.08 15.54 -3.72
C HIS A 58 -4.12 16.29 -4.56
N VAL A 59 -5.36 16.42 -4.08
CA VAL A 59 -6.40 17.20 -4.77
C VAL A 59 -5.93 18.65 -4.96
N TYR A 60 -5.37 19.27 -3.92
CA TYR A 60 -4.86 20.62 -4.05
C TYR A 60 -3.65 20.73 -4.99
N ILE A 61 -2.62 19.88 -4.81
CA ILE A 61 -1.36 19.98 -5.55
C ILE A 61 -1.49 19.53 -7.01
N LEU A 62 -2.28 18.50 -7.29
CA LEU A 62 -2.38 17.90 -8.62
C LEU A 62 -3.52 18.48 -9.46
N GLN A 63 -4.47 19.18 -8.85
CA GLN A 63 -5.66 19.70 -9.55
C GLN A 63 -6.01 21.14 -9.15
N GLY A 64 -6.00 21.46 -7.85
CA GLY A 64 -6.46 22.75 -7.34
C GLY A 64 -5.53 23.93 -7.62
N ASN A 65 -4.21 23.72 -7.62
CA ASN A 65 -3.21 24.75 -7.92
C ASN A 65 -2.69 24.57 -9.36
N PRO A 66 -2.97 25.51 -10.29
CA PRO A 66 -2.60 25.37 -11.69
C PRO A 66 -1.09 25.25 -11.94
N TYR A 67 -0.26 25.92 -11.12
CA TYR A 67 1.20 25.88 -11.28
C TYR A 67 1.75 24.50 -10.94
N THR A 68 1.37 23.96 -9.78
CA THR A 68 1.85 22.64 -9.36
C THR A 68 1.24 21.54 -10.23
N ALA A 69 -0.04 21.63 -10.60
CA ALA A 69 -0.68 20.67 -11.51
C ALA A 69 0.04 20.61 -12.88
N SER A 70 0.39 21.78 -13.44
CA SER A 70 1.15 21.88 -14.69
C SER A 70 2.56 21.30 -14.55
N LEU A 71 3.25 21.57 -13.44
CA LEU A 71 4.58 21.01 -13.18
C LEU A 71 4.54 19.47 -13.06
N MET A 72 3.62 18.93 -12.25
CA MET A 72 3.53 17.50 -11.97
C MET A 72 3.12 16.69 -13.20
N SER A 73 2.20 17.21 -14.02
CA SER A 73 1.79 16.54 -15.27
C SER A 73 2.88 16.47 -16.34
N ARG A 74 3.87 17.38 -16.31
CA ARG A 74 4.96 17.45 -17.28
C ARG A 74 6.26 16.82 -16.79
N ASN A 75 6.38 16.57 -15.48
CA ASN A 75 7.61 16.07 -14.87
C ASN A 75 7.34 14.84 -13.99
N PRO A 76 7.44 13.62 -14.57
CA PRO A 76 7.27 12.37 -13.83
C PRO A 76 8.17 12.23 -12.61
N LEU A 77 9.40 12.74 -12.66
CA LEU A 77 10.33 12.69 -11.53
C LEU A 77 9.84 13.58 -10.38
N ALA A 78 9.35 14.78 -10.69
CA ALA A 78 8.77 15.67 -9.69
C ALA A 78 7.51 15.03 -9.06
N LEU A 79 6.63 14.45 -9.89
CA LEU A 79 5.42 13.77 -9.42
C LEU A 79 5.75 12.59 -8.50
N ALA A 80 6.69 11.72 -8.90
CA ALA A 80 7.10 10.56 -8.11
C ALA A 80 7.78 10.97 -6.80
N THR A 81 8.66 11.97 -6.83
CA THR A 81 9.34 12.50 -5.63
C THR A 81 8.34 13.09 -4.66
N TYR A 82 7.42 13.92 -5.16
CA TYR A 82 6.36 14.53 -4.37
C TYR A 82 5.44 13.46 -3.75
N GLY A 83 4.94 12.53 -4.56
CA GLY A 83 4.01 11.49 -4.11
C GLY A 83 4.64 10.61 -3.02
N ALA A 84 5.86 10.14 -3.25
CA ALA A 84 6.55 9.28 -2.30
C ALA A 84 6.90 10.01 -0.99
N LEU A 85 7.32 11.28 -1.06
CA LEU A 85 7.52 12.09 0.15
C LEU A 85 6.21 12.38 0.88
N ALA A 86 5.12 12.65 0.16
CA ALA A 86 3.81 12.86 0.77
C ALA A 86 3.36 11.60 1.53
N ALA A 87 3.40 10.43 0.88
CA ALA A 87 3.08 9.15 1.52
C ALA A 87 3.92 8.93 2.78
N GLY A 88 5.26 9.02 2.67
CA GLY A 88 6.15 8.87 3.81
C GLY A 88 5.86 9.86 4.95
N ILE A 89 5.63 11.14 4.64
CA ILE A 89 5.31 12.15 5.65
C ILE A 89 3.99 11.85 6.35
N PHE A 90 2.90 11.65 5.61
CA PHE A 90 1.57 11.47 6.21
C PHE A 90 1.49 10.17 7.01
N GLU A 91 1.94 9.05 6.44
CA GLU A 91 1.83 7.77 7.11
C GLU A 91 2.71 7.71 8.37
N GLU A 92 3.98 8.10 8.27
CA GLU A 92 4.89 7.99 9.41
C GLU A 92 4.62 9.06 10.48
N ALA A 93 4.21 10.28 10.09
CA ALA A 93 3.78 11.29 11.06
C ALA A 93 2.50 10.83 11.79
N GLY A 94 1.55 10.22 11.07
CA GLY A 94 0.36 9.63 11.65
C GLY A 94 0.69 8.57 12.70
N ARG A 95 1.59 7.63 12.36
CA ARG A 95 2.10 6.63 13.32
C ARG A 95 2.76 7.28 14.52
N TYR A 96 3.62 8.28 14.30
CA TYR A 96 4.33 8.95 15.38
C TYR A 96 3.36 9.63 16.35
N ILE A 97 2.36 10.34 15.84
CA ILE A 97 1.31 11.01 16.62
C ILE A 97 0.56 9.99 17.47
N VAL A 98 0.05 8.90 16.88
CA VAL A 98 -0.75 7.94 17.64
C VAL A 98 0.08 7.15 18.64
N PHE A 99 1.33 6.78 18.32
CA PHE A 99 2.23 6.17 19.29
C PHE A 99 2.52 7.13 20.46
N ARG A 100 2.84 8.39 20.16
CA ARG A 100 3.21 9.39 21.16
C ARG A 100 2.06 9.78 22.08
N PHE A 101 0.84 9.87 21.55
CA PHE A 101 -0.29 10.45 22.26
C PHE A 101 -1.38 9.44 22.67
N TRP A 102 -1.73 8.49 21.81
CA TRP A 102 -2.91 7.62 22.02
C TRP A 102 -2.56 6.23 22.54
N LEU A 103 -1.37 5.74 22.19
CA LEU A 103 -0.83 4.44 22.58
C LEU A 103 0.28 4.57 23.62
N LYS A 104 0.27 5.60 24.48
CA LYS A 104 1.30 5.80 25.54
C LYS A 104 1.52 4.59 26.45
N ARG A 105 0.50 3.73 26.61
CA ARG A 105 0.53 2.50 27.43
C ARG A 105 0.69 1.22 26.59
N ASN A 106 0.86 1.34 25.27
CA ASN A 106 0.92 0.25 24.30
C ASN A 106 2.07 0.53 23.31
N GLN A 107 3.30 0.49 23.83
CA GLN A 107 4.54 0.79 23.11
C GLN A 107 5.54 -0.38 23.17
N GLU A 108 5.07 -1.59 23.49
CA GLU A 108 5.88 -2.80 23.38
C GLU A 108 6.07 -3.17 21.91
N ARG A 109 7.08 -3.99 21.58
CA ARG A 109 7.31 -4.41 20.19
C ARG A 109 6.07 -5.07 19.57
N LYS A 110 5.32 -5.83 20.36
CA LYS A 110 4.07 -6.47 19.91
C LYS A 110 3.00 -5.46 19.50
N ASP A 111 2.95 -4.30 20.14
CA ASP A 111 2.01 -3.22 19.80
C ASP A 111 2.46 -2.50 18.53
N GLY A 112 3.77 -2.36 18.32
CA GLY A 112 4.33 -1.86 17.06
C GLY A 112 3.99 -2.75 15.87
N ILE A 113 4.16 -4.07 16.03
CA ILE A 113 3.74 -5.04 15.01
C ILE A 113 2.23 -5.00 14.79
N ALA A 114 1.43 -4.93 15.87
CA ALA A 114 -0.02 -4.85 15.78
C ALA A 114 -0.47 -3.62 14.98
N LEU A 115 0.10 -2.44 15.26
CA LEU A 115 -0.22 -1.22 14.53
C LEU A 115 0.15 -1.33 13.06
N GLY A 116 1.36 -1.82 12.75
CA GLY A 116 1.82 -1.97 11.37
C GLY A 116 1.00 -3.02 10.60
N LEU A 117 0.59 -4.11 11.25
CA LEU A 117 -0.32 -5.10 10.70
C LEU A 117 -1.73 -4.53 10.47
N GLY A 118 -2.22 -3.68 11.36
CA GLY A 118 -3.47 -2.96 11.17
C GLY A 118 -3.42 -2.06 9.95
N HIS A 119 -2.38 -1.24 9.85
CA HIS A 119 -2.14 -0.32 8.73
C HIS A 119 -1.96 -1.06 7.40
N GLY A 120 -0.93 -1.90 7.28
CA GLY A 120 -0.64 -2.61 6.04
C GLY A 120 -1.71 -3.66 5.69
N GLY A 121 -2.42 -4.18 6.69
CA GLY A 121 -3.54 -5.10 6.48
C GLY A 121 -4.74 -4.43 5.83
N ILE A 122 -5.17 -3.26 6.33
CA ILE A 122 -6.26 -2.52 5.69
C ILE A 122 -5.84 -1.99 4.32
N GLU A 123 -4.58 -1.58 4.16
CA GLU A 123 -4.03 -1.17 2.86
C GLU A 123 -4.11 -2.32 1.85
N ALA A 124 -3.68 -3.54 2.22
CA ALA A 124 -3.77 -4.71 1.37
C ALA A 124 -5.23 -5.04 0.97
N VAL A 125 -6.18 -4.82 1.87
CA VAL A 125 -7.62 -4.99 1.55
C VAL A 125 -8.11 -3.89 0.61
N LEU A 126 -7.90 -2.62 0.93
CA LEU A 126 -8.45 -1.50 0.17
C LEU A 126 -7.79 -1.33 -1.19
N ILE A 127 -6.50 -1.65 -1.32
CA ILE A 127 -5.77 -1.53 -2.59
C ILE A 127 -5.77 -2.88 -3.33
N GLY A 128 -5.33 -3.96 -2.66
CA GLY A 128 -5.15 -5.27 -3.29
C GLY A 128 -6.46 -5.99 -3.60
N VAL A 129 -7.34 -6.14 -2.60
CA VAL A 129 -8.60 -6.88 -2.78
C VAL A 129 -9.55 -6.09 -3.69
N LEU A 130 -9.81 -4.81 -3.39
CA LEU A 130 -10.76 -4.03 -4.19
C LEU A 130 -10.30 -3.91 -5.66
N GLY A 131 -9.00 -3.66 -5.91
CA GLY A 131 -8.47 -3.58 -7.27
C GLY A 131 -8.58 -4.92 -8.03
N SER A 132 -8.30 -6.03 -7.36
CA SER A 132 -8.41 -7.37 -7.96
C SER A 132 -9.86 -7.77 -8.22
N VAL A 133 -10.77 -7.49 -7.28
CA VAL A 133 -12.21 -7.77 -7.43
C VAL A 133 -12.82 -6.92 -8.54
N GLN A 134 -12.47 -5.64 -8.63
CA GLN A 134 -12.90 -4.77 -9.72
C GLN A 134 -12.43 -5.32 -11.07
N SER A 135 -11.16 -5.70 -11.17
CA SER A 135 -10.57 -6.27 -12.39
C SER A 135 -11.21 -7.61 -12.78
N LEU A 136 -11.54 -8.45 -11.79
CA LEU A 136 -12.26 -9.71 -11.99
C LEU A 136 -13.66 -9.47 -12.52
N TYR A 137 -14.43 -8.60 -11.87
CA TYR A 137 -15.79 -8.25 -12.29
C TYR A 137 -15.80 -7.77 -13.75
N MET A 138 -14.89 -6.85 -14.10
CA MET A 138 -14.77 -6.33 -15.46
C MET A 138 -14.34 -7.41 -16.46
N SER A 139 -13.42 -8.30 -16.08
CA SER A 139 -12.99 -9.42 -16.93
C SER A 139 -14.12 -10.40 -17.22
N LEU A 140 -14.97 -10.70 -16.23
CA LEU A 140 -16.14 -11.56 -16.39
C LEU A 140 -17.17 -10.93 -17.33
N LEU A 141 -17.45 -9.62 -17.21
CA LEU A 141 -18.32 -8.91 -18.13
C LEU A 141 -17.80 -8.92 -19.57
N ILE A 142 -16.49 -8.74 -19.76
CA ILE A 142 -15.85 -8.80 -21.08
C ILE A 142 -16.02 -10.19 -21.69
N ASN A 143 -15.72 -11.24 -20.92
CA ASN A 143 -15.81 -12.62 -21.41
C ASN A 143 -17.25 -13.07 -21.66
N ALA A 144 -18.22 -12.54 -20.91
CA ALA A 144 -19.64 -12.79 -21.12
C ALA A 144 -20.26 -11.98 -22.28
N GLY A 145 -19.50 -11.12 -22.97
CA GLY A 145 -20.01 -10.22 -24.01
C GLY A 145 -20.98 -9.15 -23.47
N GLN A 146 -21.00 -8.93 -22.15
CA GLN A 146 -21.89 -7.98 -21.48
C GLN A 146 -21.28 -6.60 -21.30
N PHE A 147 -19.98 -6.44 -21.56
CA PHE A 147 -19.28 -5.17 -21.44
C PHE A 147 -19.91 -4.05 -22.27
N ASP A 148 -20.32 -4.35 -23.50
CA ASP A 148 -20.85 -3.33 -24.40
C ASP A 148 -22.24 -2.83 -23.94
N LYS A 149 -22.97 -3.63 -23.14
CA LYS A 149 -24.21 -3.20 -22.47
C LYS A 149 -23.94 -2.16 -21.37
N LEU A 150 -22.81 -2.26 -20.68
CA LEU A 150 -22.37 -1.27 -19.68
C LEU A 150 -22.01 0.07 -20.34
N LEU A 151 -21.40 0.03 -21.53
CA LEU A 151 -21.15 1.25 -22.31
C LEU A 151 -22.47 1.90 -22.76
N ALA A 152 -23.44 1.08 -23.16
CA ALA A 152 -24.75 1.55 -23.59
C ALA A 152 -25.62 2.12 -22.45
N SER A 153 -25.30 1.86 -21.18
CA SER A 153 -26.07 2.35 -20.03
C SER A 153 -25.74 3.79 -19.61
N GLY A 154 -25.05 4.56 -20.44
CA GLY A 154 -24.66 5.95 -20.17
C GLY A 154 -23.47 6.11 -19.22
N ALA A 155 -22.70 5.03 -18.97
CA ALA A 155 -21.47 5.11 -18.20
C ALA A 155 -20.36 5.84 -18.99
N PRO A 156 -19.42 6.54 -18.32
CA PRO A 156 -18.29 7.19 -19.00
C PRO A 156 -17.52 6.19 -19.85
N SER A 157 -17.55 6.35 -21.16
CA SER A 157 -17.06 5.34 -22.11
C SER A 157 -15.53 5.29 -22.16
N GLU A 158 -14.83 6.42 -22.12
CA GLU A 158 -13.37 6.44 -22.23
C GLU A 158 -12.62 5.70 -21.10
N PRO A 159 -12.90 5.95 -19.80
CA PRO A 159 -12.22 5.23 -18.73
C PRO A 159 -12.51 3.73 -18.77
N LEU A 160 -13.74 3.34 -19.12
CA LEU A 160 -14.13 1.94 -19.24
C LEU A 160 -13.40 1.26 -20.40
N LEU A 161 -13.30 1.90 -21.56
CA LEU A 161 -12.56 1.38 -22.71
C LEU A 161 -11.06 1.23 -22.40
N ALA A 162 -10.47 2.17 -21.66
CA ALA A 162 -9.09 2.05 -21.18
C ALA A 162 -8.89 0.83 -20.28
N VAL A 163 -9.81 0.59 -19.33
CA VAL A 163 -9.80 -0.61 -18.48
C VAL A 163 -9.95 -1.89 -19.30
N LYS A 164 -10.88 -1.93 -20.27
CA LYS A 164 -11.04 -3.08 -21.18
C LYS A 164 -9.74 -3.38 -21.94
N SER A 165 -9.10 -2.35 -22.47
CA SER A 165 -7.82 -2.47 -23.18
C SER A 165 -6.72 -3.03 -22.26
N LEU A 166 -6.60 -2.50 -21.05
CA LEU A 166 -5.62 -2.96 -20.06
C LEU A 166 -5.81 -4.44 -19.72
N LEU A 167 -7.04 -4.87 -19.45
CA LEU A 167 -7.35 -6.26 -19.08
C LEU A 167 -7.10 -7.25 -20.24
N LEU A 168 -7.25 -6.82 -21.48
CA LEU A 168 -7.01 -7.65 -22.66
C LEU A 168 -5.54 -7.74 -23.07
N THR A 169 -4.75 -6.70 -22.78
CA THR A 169 -3.35 -6.59 -23.25
C THR A 169 -2.32 -6.88 -22.18
N THR A 170 -2.68 -6.78 -20.90
CA THR A 170 -1.76 -7.05 -19.78
C THR A 170 -1.44 -8.54 -19.72
N PRO A 171 -0.15 -8.93 -19.71
CA PRO A 171 0.26 -10.32 -19.52
C PRO A 171 -0.31 -10.89 -18.22
N ALA A 172 -0.81 -12.12 -18.26
CA ALA A 172 -1.44 -12.75 -17.10
C ALA A 172 -0.55 -12.72 -15.84
N SER A 173 0.75 -12.94 -16.01
CA SER A 173 1.74 -12.93 -14.93
C SER A 173 1.77 -11.62 -14.13
N HIS A 174 1.47 -10.47 -14.75
CA HIS A 174 1.47 -9.18 -14.04
C HIS A 174 0.38 -9.12 -12.97
N PHE A 175 -0.74 -9.82 -13.16
CA PHE A 175 -1.79 -9.90 -12.14
C PHE A 175 -1.35 -10.69 -10.90
N ALA A 176 -0.42 -11.65 -11.05
CA ALA A 176 0.13 -12.42 -9.94
C ALA A 176 1.14 -11.59 -9.12
N LEU A 177 1.87 -10.69 -9.79
CA LEU A 177 2.87 -9.83 -9.15
C LEU A 177 2.25 -8.94 -8.08
N GLY A 178 1.04 -8.40 -8.32
CA GLY A 178 0.34 -7.60 -7.32
C GLY A 178 0.14 -8.34 -5.98
N GLY A 179 -0.06 -9.66 -5.98
CA GLY A 179 -0.18 -10.43 -4.74
C GLY A 179 1.13 -10.48 -3.96
N ILE A 180 2.26 -10.63 -4.66
CA ILE A 180 3.60 -10.63 -4.07
C ILE A 180 3.92 -9.24 -3.51
N GLU A 181 3.65 -8.20 -4.28
CA GLU A 181 3.81 -6.81 -3.90
C GLU A 181 3.05 -6.50 -2.59
N ARG A 182 1.79 -6.93 -2.47
CA ARG A 182 0.98 -6.68 -1.26
C ARG A 182 1.53 -7.38 -0.01
N VAL A 183 2.12 -8.57 -0.16
CA VAL A 183 2.80 -9.25 0.96
C VAL A 183 4.07 -8.52 1.37
N ALA A 184 4.86 -8.05 0.40
CA ALA A 184 6.06 -7.26 0.66
C ALA A 184 5.71 -5.91 1.33
N ALA A 185 4.71 -5.19 0.81
CA ALA A 185 4.21 -3.95 1.37
C ALA A 185 3.75 -4.12 2.81
N LEU A 186 3.00 -5.18 3.13
CA LEU A 186 2.60 -5.48 4.51
C LEU A 186 3.80 -5.62 5.46
N LEU A 187 4.85 -6.31 5.03
CA LEU A 187 6.07 -6.47 5.84
C LEU A 187 6.78 -5.11 6.02
N ILE A 188 6.84 -4.30 4.97
CA ILE A 188 7.42 -2.95 5.01
C ILE A 188 6.65 -2.07 6.00
N GLN A 189 5.31 -2.06 5.96
CA GLN A 189 4.49 -1.27 6.89
C GLN A 189 4.66 -1.71 8.35
N ILE A 190 4.82 -3.02 8.60
CA ILE A 190 5.17 -3.53 9.93
C ILE A 190 6.56 -3.03 10.36
N ALA A 191 7.55 -3.07 9.49
CA ALA A 191 8.90 -2.59 9.79
C ALA A 191 8.93 -1.07 10.05
N MET A 192 8.25 -0.27 9.24
CA MET A 192 8.16 1.19 9.43
C MET A 192 7.50 1.53 10.77
N SER A 193 6.41 0.85 11.12
CA SER A 193 5.78 0.99 12.43
C SER A 193 6.75 0.74 13.60
N LEU A 194 7.65 -0.23 13.49
CA LEU A 194 8.68 -0.50 14.50
C LEU A 194 9.75 0.60 14.57
N ILE A 195 10.17 1.17 13.44
CA ILE A 195 11.11 2.29 13.41
C ILE A 195 10.49 3.53 14.07
N VAL A 196 9.23 3.85 13.75
CA VAL A 196 8.52 4.99 14.36
C VAL A 196 8.27 4.76 15.85
N LEU A 197 7.89 3.54 16.25
CA LEU A 197 7.78 3.19 17.67
C LEU A 197 9.11 3.42 18.40
N TYR A 198 10.23 3.02 17.80
CA TYR A 198 11.54 3.26 18.37
C TYR A 198 11.85 4.76 18.48
N ALA A 199 11.50 5.58 17.47
CA ALA A 199 11.62 7.04 17.51
C ALA A 199 10.92 7.64 18.74
N VAL A 200 9.70 7.18 19.04
CA VAL A 200 8.90 7.62 20.19
C VAL A 200 9.56 7.20 21.51
N ARG A 201 10.00 5.94 21.62
CA ARG A 201 10.62 5.40 22.84
C ARG A 201 11.97 6.05 23.15
N SER A 202 12.80 6.23 22.13
CA SER A 202 14.11 6.86 22.27
C SER A 202 14.04 8.38 22.36
N ARG A 203 12.87 8.99 22.12
CA ARG A 203 12.65 10.43 22.01
C ARG A 203 13.58 11.12 21.01
N LYS A 204 13.93 10.41 19.92
CA LYS A 204 14.82 10.91 18.86
C LYS A 204 14.06 10.96 17.54
N LEU A 205 13.69 12.18 17.13
CA LEU A 205 12.97 12.41 15.86
C LEU A 205 13.77 11.98 14.63
N LEU A 206 15.09 11.80 14.75
CA LEU A 206 15.92 11.26 13.68
C LEU A 206 15.41 9.92 13.14
N TYR A 207 14.87 9.04 13.98
CA TYR A 207 14.31 7.77 13.51
C TYR A 207 12.98 7.93 12.78
N LEU A 208 12.21 8.98 13.09
CA LEU A 208 11.04 9.35 12.28
C LEU A 208 11.49 9.84 10.90
N ALA A 209 12.54 10.67 10.84
CA ALA A 209 13.10 11.10 9.56
C ALA A 209 13.62 9.91 8.73
N TYR A 210 14.23 8.90 9.37
CA TYR A 210 14.61 7.66 8.70
C TYR A 210 13.39 6.88 8.18
N ALA A 211 12.32 6.76 8.97
CA ALA A 211 11.10 6.09 8.50
C ALA A 211 10.53 6.81 7.27
N ILE A 212 10.38 8.12 7.32
CA ILE A 212 9.88 8.94 6.19
C ILE A 212 10.76 8.75 4.95
N GLY A 213 12.08 8.84 5.11
CA GLY A 213 13.03 8.71 4.00
C GLY A 213 13.04 7.31 3.39
N ILE A 214 12.99 6.25 4.20
CA ILE A 214 12.93 4.87 3.72
C ILE A 214 11.60 4.60 3.01
N HIS A 215 10.49 5.06 3.58
CA HIS A 215 9.16 4.94 2.98
C HIS A 215 9.13 5.60 1.59
N ALA A 216 9.56 6.87 1.53
CA ALA A 216 9.62 7.61 0.27
C ALA A 216 10.57 6.95 -0.74
N LEU A 217 11.68 6.37 -0.30
CA LEU A 217 12.60 5.65 -1.20
C LEU A 217 11.93 4.42 -1.82
N ILE A 218 11.16 3.66 -1.03
CA ILE A 218 10.45 2.46 -1.49
C ILE A 218 9.35 2.85 -2.49
N ASP A 219 8.58 3.89 -2.19
CA ASP A 219 7.44 4.33 -3.00
C ASP A 219 7.84 5.12 -4.24
N PHE A 220 9.07 5.61 -4.30
CA PHE A 220 9.56 6.41 -5.43
C PHE A 220 9.50 5.66 -6.76
N LEU A 221 9.96 4.40 -6.81
CA LEU A 221 9.95 3.62 -8.06
C LEU A 221 8.53 3.23 -8.51
N PRO A 222 7.62 2.75 -7.62
CA PRO A 222 6.22 2.59 -7.95
C PRO A 222 5.58 3.89 -8.46
N GLY A 223 5.84 5.02 -7.79
CA GLY A 223 5.35 6.33 -8.21
C GLY A 223 5.87 6.75 -9.59
N LEU A 224 7.16 6.54 -9.86
CA LEU A 224 7.78 6.88 -11.14
C LEU A 224 7.22 6.05 -12.29
N SER A 225 6.82 4.81 -12.04
CA SER A 225 6.23 3.91 -13.04
C SER A 225 4.89 4.41 -13.60
N GLN A 226 4.21 5.33 -12.91
CA GLN A 226 2.96 5.94 -13.39
C GLN A 226 3.19 6.94 -14.53
N GLY A 227 4.32 7.65 -14.51
CA GLY A 227 4.69 8.64 -15.54
C GLY A 227 5.75 8.15 -16.53
N MET A 228 6.37 7.00 -16.27
CA MET A 228 7.41 6.41 -17.12
C MET A 228 7.20 4.91 -17.26
N LYS A 229 7.39 4.38 -18.47
CA LYS A 229 7.34 2.92 -18.71
C LYS A 229 8.58 2.27 -18.12
N LEU A 230 8.48 1.83 -16.86
CA LEU A 230 9.51 1.05 -16.18
C LEU A 230 9.25 -0.45 -16.36
N ASN A 231 10.30 -1.26 -16.23
CA ASN A 231 10.16 -2.71 -16.25
C ASN A 231 9.50 -3.18 -14.94
N ILE A 232 8.28 -3.73 -15.05
CA ILE A 232 7.52 -4.22 -13.89
C ILE A 232 8.28 -5.27 -13.09
N TRP A 233 9.04 -6.16 -13.75
CA TRP A 233 9.81 -7.19 -13.05
C TRP A 233 10.91 -6.60 -12.19
N LEU A 234 11.54 -5.51 -12.65
CA LEU A 234 12.52 -4.78 -11.85
C LEU A 234 11.87 -4.11 -10.65
N LEU A 235 10.71 -3.47 -10.85
CA LEU A 235 9.94 -2.83 -9.79
C LEU A 235 9.59 -3.83 -8.68
N GLU A 236 9.00 -4.95 -9.07
CA GLU A 236 8.58 -6.01 -8.15
C GLU A 236 9.76 -6.68 -7.46
N ALA A 237 10.89 -6.88 -8.16
CA ALA A 237 12.10 -7.40 -7.55
C ALA A 237 12.65 -6.46 -6.47
N VAL A 238 12.60 -5.14 -6.70
CA VAL A 238 13.03 -4.14 -5.71
C VAL A 238 12.08 -4.12 -4.51
N VAL A 239 10.77 -4.09 -4.74
CA VAL A 239 9.77 -4.11 -3.65
C VAL A 239 9.89 -5.41 -2.84
N ALA A 240 10.04 -6.56 -3.50
CA ALA A 240 10.26 -7.84 -2.84
C ALA A 240 11.56 -7.85 -2.01
N ALA A 241 12.65 -7.28 -2.53
CA ALA A 241 13.90 -7.16 -1.78
C ALA A 241 13.73 -6.31 -0.50
N PHE A 242 13.02 -5.19 -0.58
CA PHE A 242 12.67 -4.41 0.61
C PHE A 242 11.74 -5.17 1.56
N GLY A 243 10.78 -5.95 1.06
CA GLY A 243 9.94 -6.83 1.86
C GLY A 243 10.75 -7.87 2.64
N LEU A 244 11.75 -8.50 2.00
CA LEU A 244 12.67 -9.44 2.66
C LEU A 244 13.56 -8.75 3.70
N ALA A 245 14.07 -7.55 3.39
CA ALA A 245 14.83 -6.75 4.33
C ALA A 245 13.97 -6.35 5.55
N ALA A 246 12.70 -5.97 5.32
CA ALA A 246 11.73 -5.66 6.34
C ALA A 246 11.44 -6.88 7.23
N LEU A 247 11.26 -8.07 6.64
CA LEU A 247 11.12 -9.31 7.41
C LEU A 247 12.34 -9.58 8.29
N ALA A 248 13.55 -9.50 7.72
CA ALA A 248 14.79 -9.68 8.47
C ALA A 248 14.91 -8.67 9.63
N PHE A 249 14.55 -7.41 9.39
CA PHE A 249 14.50 -6.36 10.41
C PHE A 249 13.48 -6.67 11.51
N ILE A 250 12.25 -7.06 11.15
CA ILE A 250 11.20 -7.45 12.10
C ILE A 250 11.69 -8.59 12.98
N LEU A 251 12.31 -9.63 12.41
CA LEU A 251 12.83 -10.76 13.19
C LEU A 251 13.96 -10.33 14.14
N LYS A 252 14.91 -9.52 13.68
CA LYS A 252 16.02 -9.00 14.50
C LYS A 252 15.61 -8.00 15.56
N SER A 253 14.50 -7.28 15.36
CA SER A 253 14.03 -6.25 16.31
C SER A 253 13.71 -6.79 17.70
N LYS A 254 13.44 -8.10 17.84
CA LYS A 254 13.22 -8.75 19.15
C LYS A 254 14.41 -8.60 20.10
N ALA A 255 15.63 -8.46 19.57
CA ALA A 255 16.84 -8.34 20.38
C ALA A 255 16.99 -6.98 21.08
N TRP A 256 16.49 -5.90 20.47
CA TRP A 256 16.73 -4.52 20.91
C TRP A 256 15.45 -3.71 21.17
N LEU A 257 14.29 -4.20 20.73
CA LEU A 257 12.97 -3.64 21.00
C LEU A 257 12.15 -4.71 21.72
N LYS A 258 12.10 -4.63 23.05
CA LYS A 258 11.22 -5.44 23.89
C LYS A 258 9.84 -4.79 23.94
#